data_AF-A0A2M8NXV0-F1
#
_entry.id   AF-A0A2M8NXV0-F1
#
_cell.length_a   1.000
_cell.length_b   1.000
_cell.length_c   1.000
_cell.angle_alpha   90.00
_cell.angle_beta   90.00
_cell.angle_gamma   90.00
#
_symmetry.space_group_name_H-M   'P 1'
#
loop_
_entity.id
_entity.type
_entity.pdbx_description
1 polymer ?
#
loop_
_entity_poly.entity_id
_entity_poly.type
_entity_poly.pdbx_seq_one_letter_code
_entity_poly.pdbx_strand_id
1 'polypeptide(L)'
;MDYFDVSQHWHPESEKYAGGDALVTLLAEGWEIQREVGVEDRFFAGLRSVSVYHLTLKRGDETMKMPVIRNPYINRIIRLGGYEQVNIEDMK
;
A
#
# COMPACT_ATOMS: atom_id res chain seq x y z
N MET A 1 -19.69 -7.48 16.54
CA MET A 1 -18.25 -7.79 16.49
C MET A 1 -17.60 -6.47 16.12
N ASP A 2 -17.41 -5.64 17.14
CA ASP A 2 -16.97 -4.25 17.02
C ASP A 2 -15.50 -4.26 16.59
N TYR A 3 -15.29 -4.14 15.29
CA TYR A 3 -13.97 -3.88 14.72
C TYR A 3 -13.62 -2.47 15.21
N PHE A 4 -12.67 -2.39 16.13
CA PHE A 4 -12.22 -1.13 16.71
C PHE A 4 -12.05 -0.06 15.62
N ASP A 5 -12.71 1.08 15.82
CA ASP A 5 -12.55 2.31 15.05
C ASP A 5 -11.18 2.92 15.40
N VAL A 6 -10.11 2.28 14.94
CA VAL A 6 -8.75 2.81 15.01
C VAL A 6 -8.39 3.25 13.59
N SER A 7 -8.64 4.52 13.30
CA SER A 7 -8.03 5.17 12.14
C SER A 7 -6.52 5.25 12.38
N GLN A 8 -5.74 4.49 11.63
CA GLN A 8 -4.28 4.66 11.64
C GLN A 8 -3.88 5.73 10.63
N HIS A 9 -3.32 6.82 11.14
CA HIS A 9 -2.73 7.86 10.31
C HIS A 9 -1.27 7.50 10.03
N TRP A 10 -0.92 7.40 8.76
CA TRP A 10 0.45 7.20 8.31
C TRP A 10 0.95 8.45 7.59
N HIS A 11 2.21 8.82 7.81
CA HIS A 11 2.89 9.91 7.10
C HIS A 11 4.29 9.45 6.67
N PRO A 12 4.72 9.76 5.43
CA PRO A 12 6.01 9.29 4.89
C PRO A 12 7.23 9.78 5.68
N GLU A 13 7.12 10.92 6.36
CA GLU A 13 8.20 11.45 7.20
C GLU A 13 8.28 10.78 8.57
N SER A 14 7.21 10.12 9.02
CA SER A 14 7.17 9.43 10.32
C SER A 14 7.58 7.97 10.19
N GLU A 15 7.05 7.28 9.18
CA GLU A 15 7.30 5.85 8.99
C GLU A 15 7.56 5.52 7.52
N LYS A 16 8.60 4.72 7.27
CA LYS A 16 9.00 4.35 5.91
C LYS A 16 7.98 3.46 5.19
N TYR A 17 7.21 2.66 5.92
CA TYR A 17 6.18 1.78 5.36
C TYR A 17 4.91 1.88 6.18
N ALA A 18 3.78 1.89 5.50
CA ALA A 18 2.47 1.86 6.11
C ALA A 18 2.00 0.42 6.37
N GLY A 19 1.15 0.29 7.40
CA GLY A 19 0.30 -0.87 7.60
C GLY A 19 -0.84 -0.94 6.58
N GLY A 20 -1.46 -2.11 6.48
CA GLY A 20 -2.60 -2.29 5.58
C GLY A 20 -3.87 -1.59 6.07
N ASP A 21 -3.99 -1.41 7.37
CA ASP A 21 -5.04 -0.64 8.04
C ASP A 21 -5.00 0.84 7.67
N ALA A 22 -3.82 1.47 7.66
CA ALA A 22 -3.68 2.85 7.19
C ALA A 22 -4.14 3.03 5.73
N LEU A 23 -3.85 2.06 4.86
CA LEU A 23 -4.38 2.08 3.48
C LEU A 23 -5.91 2.01 3.49
N VAL A 24 -6.50 1.08 4.27
CA VAL A 24 -7.97 0.93 4.34
C VAL A 24 -8.64 2.21 4.82
N THR A 25 -8.07 2.87 5.83
CA THR A 25 -8.55 4.17 6.31
C THR A 25 -8.56 5.19 5.18
N LEU A 26 -7.45 5.33 4.43
CA LEU A 26 -7.38 6.28 3.32
C LEU A 26 -8.37 5.95 2.19
N LEU A 27 -8.54 4.66 1.85
CA LEU A 27 -9.56 4.25 0.87
C LEU A 27 -10.98 4.62 1.33
N ALA A 28 -11.28 4.48 2.63
CA ALA A 28 -12.56 4.89 3.21
C ALA A 28 -12.74 6.43 3.21
N GLU A 29 -11.65 7.20 3.32
CA GLU A 29 -11.62 8.66 3.19
C GLU A 29 -11.67 9.16 1.73
N GLY A 30 -11.88 8.26 0.77
CA GLY A 30 -12.05 8.58 -0.64
C GLY A 30 -10.75 8.66 -1.44
N TRP A 31 -9.63 8.15 -0.92
CA TRP A 31 -8.44 7.95 -1.74
C TRP A 31 -8.60 6.75 -2.66
N GLU A 32 -8.10 6.87 -3.89
CA GLU A 32 -8.17 5.82 -4.91
C GLU A 32 -6.77 5.37 -5.30
N ILE A 33 -6.56 4.06 -5.34
CA ILE A 33 -5.29 3.49 -5.83
C ILE A 33 -5.25 3.67 -7.35
N GLN A 34 -4.17 4.25 -7.85
CA GLN A 34 -3.91 4.33 -9.28
C GLN A 34 -3.63 2.94 -9.86
N ARG A 35 -3.78 2.82 -11.18
CA ARG A 35 -3.71 1.52 -11.88
C ARG A 35 -2.38 0.78 -11.66
N GLU A 36 -1.28 1.50 -11.64
CA GLU A 36 0.07 0.93 -11.51
C GLU A 36 0.46 0.76 -10.04
N VAL A 37 0.93 -0.44 -9.69
CA VAL A 37 1.36 -0.80 -8.34
C VAL A 37 2.78 -1.35 -8.42
N GLY A 38 3.73 -0.63 -7.81
CA GLY A 38 5.11 -1.09 -7.71
C GLY A 38 5.24 -2.20 -6.68
N VAL A 39 6.02 -3.23 -6.98
CA VAL A 39 6.33 -4.33 -6.06
C VAL A 39 7.83 -4.33 -5.79
N GLU A 40 8.20 -4.28 -4.50
CA GLU A 40 9.58 -4.36 -4.03
C GLU A 40 9.73 -5.56 -3.09
N ASP A 41 10.55 -6.56 -3.44
CA ASP A 41 10.90 -7.67 -2.55
C ASP A 41 12.19 -7.37 -1.78
N ARG A 42 12.10 -7.29 -0.45
CA ARG A 42 13.27 -7.11 0.42
C ARG A 42 13.64 -8.41 1.11
N PHE A 43 14.85 -8.90 0.84
CA PHE A 43 15.37 -10.12 1.44
C PHE A 43 16.12 -9.83 2.74
N PHE A 44 15.76 -10.56 3.80
CA PHE A 44 16.47 -10.52 5.08
C PHE A 44 17.28 -11.81 5.24
N ALA A 45 18.61 -11.67 5.22
CA ALA A 45 19.56 -12.77 5.35
C ALA A 45 19.29 -13.95 4.38
N GLY A 46 18.68 -13.68 3.22
CA GLY A 46 18.41 -14.68 2.17
C GLY A 46 17.34 -15.72 2.47
N LEU A 47 16.73 -15.73 3.66
CA LEU A 47 15.81 -16.80 4.11
C LEU A 47 14.34 -16.40 4.08
N ARG A 48 14.04 -15.10 4.19
CA ARG A 48 12.68 -14.56 4.13
C ARG A 48 12.69 -13.27 3.32
N SER A 49 11.72 -13.11 2.44
CA SER A 49 11.43 -11.83 1.82
C SER A 49 10.21 -11.18 2.46
N VAL A 50 10.24 -9.86 2.55
CA VAL A 50 9.06 -9.04 2.80
C VAL A 50 8.84 -8.22 1.55
N SER A 51 7.67 -8.40 0.92
CA SER A 51 7.27 -7.59 -0.21
C SER A 51 6.62 -6.30 0.28
N VAL A 52 6.89 -5.21 -0.42
CA VAL A 52 6.26 -3.90 -0.20
C VAL A 52 5.55 -3.50 -1.49
N TYR A 53 4.29 -3.09 -1.36
CA TYR A 53 3.56 -2.47 -2.46
C TYR A 53 3.76 -0.97 -2.40
N HIS A 54 4.28 -0.38 -3.47
CA HIS A 54 4.38 1.05 -3.64
C HIS A 54 3.15 1.53 -4.40
N LEU A 55 2.23 2.16 -3.67
CA LEU A 55 0.96 2.61 -4.20
C LEU A 55 1.01 4.10 -4.50
N THR A 56 0.44 4.51 -5.62
CA THR A 56 0.08 5.91 -5.85
C THR A 56 -1.40 6.08 -5.53
N LEU A 57 -1.72 6.88 -4.52
CA LEU A 57 -3.08 7.21 -4.12
C LEU A 57 -3.44 8.59 -4.67
N LYS A 58 -4.69 8.76 -5.12
CA LYS A 58 -5.23 10.04 -5.60
C LYS A 58 -6.55 10.36 -4.93
N ARG A 59 -6.76 11.63 -4.57
CA ARG A 59 -8.04 12.14 -4.09
C ARG A 59 -8.23 13.56 -4.60
N GLY A 60 -9.13 13.74 -5.57
CA GLY A 60 -9.26 15.02 -6.29
C GLY A 60 -7.96 15.39 -7.00
N ASP A 61 -7.38 16.55 -6.64
CA ASP A 61 -6.09 17.02 -7.17
C ASP A 61 -4.89 16.59 -6.31
N GLU A 62 -5.12 15.96 -5.17
CA GLU A 62 -4.07 15.46 -4.29
C GLU A 62 -3.57 14.10 -4.76
N THR A 63 -2.25 13.90 -4.72
CA THR A 63 -1.60 12.61 -5.03
C THR A 63 -0.56 12.31 -3.96
N MET A 64 -0.52 11.05 -3.49
CA MET A 64 0.42 10.59 -2.47
C MET A 64 1.03 9.24 -2.85
N LYS A 65 2.33 9.09 -2.65
CA LYS A 65 3.00 7.78 -2.73
C LYS A 65 2.98 7.12 -1.35
N MET A 66 2.45 5.91 -1.27
CA MET A 66 2.27 5.15 -0.03
C MET A 66 2.87 3.75 -0.20
N PRO A 67 4.08 3.51 0.32
CA PRO A 67 4.63 2.17 0.44
C PRO A 67 3.92 1.40 1.57
N VAL A 68 3.31 0.27 1.26
CA VAL A 68 2.52 -0.57 2.18
C VAL A 68 3.15 -1.95 2.29
N ILE A 69 3.36 -2.42 3.53
CA ILE A 69 3.87 -3.77 3.76
C ILE A 69 2.83 -4.79 3.27
N ARG A 70 3.27 -5.74 2.43
CA ARG A 70 2.41 -6.80 1.94
C ARG A 70 1.90 -7.66 3.10
N ASN A 71 0.58 -7.75 3.19
CA ASN A 71 -0.10 -8.72 4.05
C ASN A 71 -1.22 -9.42 3.26
N PRO A 72 -1.84 -10.50 3.77
CA PRO A 72 -2.86 -11.25 3.04
C PRO A 72 -4.06 -10.41 2.57
N TYR A 73 -4.44 -9.40 3.35
CA TYR A 73 -5.59 -8.54 3.06
C TYR A 73 -5.27 -7.54 1.93
N ILE A 74 -4.15 -6.82 2.02
CA ILE A 74 -3.70 -5.90 0.97
C ILE A 74 -3.43 -6.66 -0.32
N ASN A 75 -2.80 -7.83 -0.23
CA ASN A 75 -2.59 -8.71 -1.38
C ASN A 75 -3.92 -9.10 -2.06
N ARG A 76 -5.00 -9.28 -1.30
CA ARG A 76 -6.33 -9.55 -1.85
C ARG A 76 -6.89 -8.33 -2.58
N ILE A 77 -6.77 -7.13 -2.00
CA ILE A 77 -7.20 -5.88 -2.65
C ILE A 77 -6.48 -5.72 -3.99
N ILE A 78 -5.15 -5.84 -4.00
CA ILE A 78 -4.36 -5.65 -5.23
C ILE A 78 -4.73 -6.71 -6.29
N ARG A 79 -4.88 -7.98 -5.90
CA ARG A 79 -5.21 -9.05 -6.87
C ARG A 79 -6.63 -8.97 -7.43
N LEU A 80 -7.60 -8.48 -6.64
CA LEU A 80 -8.99 -8.40 -7.08
C LEU A 80 -9.32 -7.07 -7.78
N GLY A 81 -8.55 -6.00 -7.52
CA GLY A 81 -8.80 -4.68 -8.07
C GLY A 81 -8.34 -4.46 -9.51
N GLY A 82 -7.72 -5.46 -10.15
CA GLY A 82 -7.29 -5.37 -11.55
C GLY A 82 -6.12 -4.41 -11.79
N TYR A 83 -5.29 -4.18 -10.76
CA TYR A 83 -4.11 -3.33 -10.86
C TYR A 83 -2.98 -3.99 -11.65
N GLU A 84 -2.19 -3.15 -12.31
CA GLU A 84 -1.00 -3.54 -13.05
C GLU A 84 0.18 -3.56 -12.08
N GLN A 85 0.66 -4.75 -11.77
CA GLN A 85 1.82 -4.93 -10.91
C GLN A 85 3.10 -4.85 -11.73
N VAL A 86 3.95 -3.90 -11.38
CA VAL A 86 5.27 -3.68 -12.00
C VAL A 86 6.35 -3.81 -10.94
N ASN A 87 7.59 -4.09 -11.32
CA ASN A 87 8.69 -3.92 -10.39
C ASN A 87 8.79 -2.43 -10.03
N ILE A 88 9.11 -2.11 -8.78
CA ILE A 88 9.30 -0.72 -8.35
C ILE A 88 10.33 0.05 -9.21
N GLU A 89 11.30 -0.64 -9.78
CA GLU A 89 12.32 -0.07 -10.67
C GLU A 89 11.74 0.39 -12.02
N ASP A 90 10.61 -0.19 -12.44
CA ASP A 90 9.93 0.09 -13.72
C ASP A 90 8.72 1.03 -13.57
N MET A 91 8.38 1.42 -12.33
CA MET A 91 7.22 2.26 -12.00
C MET A 91 7.46 3.72 -12.45
N LYS A 92 6.45 4.34 -13.09
CA LYS A 92 6.56 5.69 -13.70
C LYS A 92 6.06 6.84 -12.82
#